data_AF-A0A9N9NF29-F1
#
_entry.id   AF-A0A9N9NF29-F1
#
_cell.length_a   1.000
_cell.length_b   1.000
_cell.length_c   1.000
_cell.angle_alpha   90.00
_cell.angle_beta   90.00
_cell.angle_gamma   90.00
#
_symmetry.space_group_name_H-M   'P 1'
#
loop_
_entity.id
_entity.type
_entity.pdbx_description
1 polymer ?
#
loop_
_entity_poly.entity_id
_entity_poly.type
_entity_poly.pdbx_seq_one_letter_code
_entity_poly.pdbx_strand_id
1 'polypeptide(L)' 'LHIYTLGKCMWNDIEGGKEVIKEAVEILNISKKLIEITHGEGNMVLENVKGLLEMAEKECERE' A
#
# COMPACT_ATOMS: atom_id res chain seq x y z
N LEU A 1 -1.33 5.25 -9.97
CA LEU A 1 -2.64 4.56 -9.89
C LEU A 1 -2.52 3.04 -10.03
N HIS A 2 -1.97 2.50 -11.12
CA HIS A 2 -1.84 1.03 -11.27
C HIS A 2 -1.02 0.35 -10.15
N ILE A 3 0.05 1.00 -9.67
CA ILE A 3 0.87 0.47 -8.57
C ILE A 3 0.08 0.42 -7.26
N TYR A 4 -0.74 1.45 -6.96
CA TYR A 4 -1.65 1.42 -5.83
C TYR A 4 -2.63 0.25 -5.93
N THR A 5 -3.24 0.06 -7.11
CA THR A 5 -4.18 -1.05 -7.34
C THR A 5 -3.50 -2.41 -7.14
N LEU A 6 -2.28 -2.60 -7.63
CA LEU A 6 -1.50 -3.82 -7.43
C LEU A 6 -1.24 -4.07 -5.94
N GLY A 7 -0.70 -3.07 -5.22
CA GLY A 7 -0.43 -3.20 -3.78
C GLY A 7 -1.70 -3.52 -2.99
N LYS A 8 -2.84 -2.94 -3.35
CA LYS A 8 -4.15 -3.27 -2.75
C LYS A 8 -4.59 -4.70 -3.05
N CYS A 9 -4.43 -5.17 -4.28
CA CYS A 9 -4.77 -6.54 -4.64
C CYS A 9 -3.91 -7.55 -3.90
N MET A 10 -2.61 -7.31 -3.79
CA MET A 10 -1.69 -8.18 -3.04
C MET A 10 -1.99 -8.17 -1.55
N TRP A 11 -2.28 -7.02 -0.95
CA TRP A 11 -2.71 -6.95 0.45
C TRP A 11 -4.01 -7.73 0.72
N ASN A 12 -4.95 -7.70 -0.23
CA ASN A 12 -6.20 -8.47 -0.14
C ASN A 12 -6.03 -9.97 -0.40
N ASP A 13 -4.86 -10.42 -0.87
CA ASP A 13 -4.61 -11.83 -1.13
C ASP A 13 -4.33 -12.58 0.18
N ILE A 14 -5.42 -13.02 0.80
CA ILE A 14 -5.43 -13.75 2.07
C ILE A 14 -4.73 -15.12 2.01
N GLU A 15 -4.49 -15.67 0.82
CA GLU A 15 -3.84 -16.97 0.65
C GLU A 15 -2.30 -16.86 0.57
N GLY A 16 -1.79 -15.66 0.24
CA GLY A 16 -0.35 -15.39 0.10
C GLY A 16 0.44 -15.37 1.41
N GLY A 17 -0.25 -15.34 2.55
CA GLY A 17 0.39 -15.29 3.86
C GLY A 17 1.26 -14.04 4.08
N LYS A 18 2.15 -14.11 5.07
CA LYS A 18 2.91 -12.94 5.58
C LYS A 18 3.88 -12.36 4.56
N GLU A 19 4.45 -13.17 3.66
CA GLU A 19 5.39 -12.68 2.64
C GLU A 19 4.70 -11.78 1.62
N VAL A 20 3.49 -12.15 1.17
CA VAL A 20 2.72 -11.33 0.24
C VAL A 20 2.28 -10.02 0.88
N ILE A 21 1.97 -10.00 2.18
CA ILE A 21 1.68 -8.75 2.91
C ILE A 21 2.91 -7.83 2.92
N LYS A 22 4.12 -8.36 3.12
CA LYS A 22 5.36 -7.56 3.09
C LYS A 22 5.60 -6.95 1.71
N GLU A 23 5.47 -7.75 0.64
CA GLU A 23 5.59 -7.24 -0.73
C GLU A 23 4.52 -6.20 -1.06
N ALA A 24 3.29 -6.39 -0.57
CA ALA A 24 2.22 -5.41 -0.71
C ALA A 24 2.58 -4.07 -0.03
N VAL A 25 3.13 -4.09 1.18
CA VAL A 25 3.61 -2.89 1.89
C VAL A 25 4.70 -2.16 1.09
N GLU A 26 5.65 -2.89 0.51
CA GLU A 26 6.70 -2.30 -0.34
C GLU A 26 6.11 -1.60 -1.57
N ILE A 27 5.18 -2.25 -2.26
CA ILE A 27 4.51 -1.70 -3.45
C ILE A 27 3.66 -0.47 -3.09
N LEU A 28 2.94 -0.51 -1.95
CA LEU A 28 2.16 0.61 -1.46
C LEU A 28 3.06 1.81 -1.11
N ASN A 29 4.23 1.57 -0.52
CA ASN A 29 5.23 2.61 -0.26
C ASN A 29 5.76 3.25 -1.54
N ILE A 30 6.04 2.46 -2.59
CA ILE A 30 6.42 2.98 -3.91
C ILE A 30 5.27 3.80 -4.51
N SER A 31 4.05 3.30 -4.42
CA SER A 31 2.87 4.02 -4.93
C SER A 31 2.67 5.37 -4.24
N LYS A 32 2.86 5.43 -2.91
CA LYS A 32 2.77 6.67 -2.13
C LYS A 32 3.73 7.71 -2.67
N LYS A 33 5.02 7.37 -2.77
CA LYS A 33 6.07 8.26 -3.29
C LYS A 33 5.75 8.77 -4.70
N LEU A 34 5.28 7.88 -5.59
CA LEU A 34 4.92 8.28 -6.95
C LEU A 34 3.75 9.25 -6.98
N ILE A 35 2.72 9.02 -6.17
CA ILE A 35 1.55 9.91 -6.12
C ILE A 35 1.94 11.27 -5.53
N GLU A 36 2.75 11.30 -4.47
CA GLU A 36 3.32 12.53 -3.90
C GLU A 36 4.07 13.35 -4.97
N ILE A 37 4.94 12.70 -5.75
CA ILE A 37 5.71 13.37 -6.81
C ILE A 37 4.82 13.88 -7.95
N THR A 38 3.83 13.09 -8.37
CA THR A 38 3.06 13.38 -9.60
C THR A 38 1.84 14.26 -9.38
N HIS A 39 1.27 14.25 -8.17
CA HIS A 39 0.02 14.96 -7.88
C HIS A 39 0.13 15.94 -6.70
N GLY A 40 1.24 15.92 -5.96
CA GLY A 40 1.46 16.79 -4.80
C GLY A 40 0.67 16.37 -3.54
N GLU A 41 0.86 17.14 -2.48
CA GLU A 41 0.13 16.98 -1.23
C GLU A 41 -1.33 17.43 -1.39
N GLY A 42 -2.28 16.70 -0.80
CA GLY A 42 -3.73 16.98 -0.89
C GLY A 42 -4.51 16.14 -1.91
N ASN A 43 -3.86 15.20 -2.60
CA ASN A 43 -4.55 14.28 -3.49
C ASN A 43 -5.32 13.20 -2.70
N MET A 44 -6.61 13.02 -2.99
CA MET A 44 -7.46 12.01 -2.32
C MET A 44 -6.93 10.56 -2.47
N VAL A 45 -6.27 10.24 -3.58
CA VAL A 45 -5.64 8.93 -3.79
C VAL A 45 -4.45 8.73 -2.86
N LEU A 46 -3.70 9.79 -2.56
CA LEU A 46 -2.59 9.74 -1.61
C LEU A 46 -3.08 9.37 -0.21
N GLU A 47 -4.19 9.97 0.24
CA GLU A 47 -4.79 9.65 1.54
C GLU A 47 -5.30 8.20 1.58
N ASN A 48 -5.89 7.71 0.48
CA ASN A 48 -6.28 6.30 0.36
C ASN A 48 -5.08 5.33 0.41
N VAL A 49 -3.93 5.71 -0.16
CA VAL A 49 -2.71 4.91 -0.09
C VAL A 49 -2.17 4.89 1.33
N LYS A 50 -2.10 6.05 2.00
CA LYS A 50 -1.62 6.16 3.38
C LYS A 50 -2.46 5.31 4.34
N GLY A 51 -3.80 5.39 4.26
CA GLY A 51 -4.68 4.60 5.11
C GLY A 51 -4.53 3.10 4.90
N LEU A 52 -4.38 2.66 3.65
CA LEU A 52 -4.14 1.25 3.33
C LEU A 52 -2.79 0.75 3.84
N LEU A 53 -1.75 1.58 3.65
CA LEU A 53 -0.39 1.28 4.09
C LEU A 53 -0.33 1.11 5.62
N GLU A 54 -0.98 1.98 6.37
CA GLU A 54 -1.04 1.89 7.84
C GLU A 54 -1.68 0.57 8.31
N MET A 55 -2.76 0.13 7.66
CA MET A 55 -3.40 -1.15 7.96
C MET A 55 -2.48 -2.34 7.63
N ALA A 56 -1.83 -2.31 6.47
CA ALA A 56 -0.94 -3.37 6.03
C ALA A 56 0.32 -3.48 6.92
N GLU A 57 0.89 -2.35 7.36
CA GLU A 57 2.04 -2.31 8.27
C GLU A 57 1.67 -2.86 9.65
N LYS A 58 0.53 -2.47 10.22
CA LYS A 58 0.02 -3.02 11.51
C LYS A 58 -0.17 -4.52 11.48
N GLU A 59 -0.69 -5.05 10.36
CA GLU A 59 -0.87 -6.50 10.20
C GLU A 59 0.47 -7.23 10.09
N CYS A 60 1.48 -6.59 9.49
CA CYS A 60 2.84 -7.13 9.42
C CYS A 60 3.54 -7.17 10.79
N GLU A 61 3.22 -6.23 11.69
CA GLU A 61 3.76 -6.11 13.05
C GLU A 61 3.07 -6.98 14.11
N ARG A 62 1.86 -7.50 13.86
CA ARG A 62 1.16 -8.44 14.76
C ARG A 62 1.86 -9.80 14.76
N GLU A 63 2.83 -9.96 15.66
CA GLU A 63 3.35 -11.25 16.15
C GLU A 63 2.88 -11.51 17.57
#